data_AF-A0A496BLD8-F1
#
_entry.id   AF-A0A496BLD8-F1
#
_cell.length_a   1.000
_cell.length_b   1.000
_cell.length_c   1.000
_cell.angle_alpha   90.00
_cell.angle_beta   90.00
_cell.angle_gamma   90.00
#
_symmetry.space_group_name_H-M   'P 1'
#
loop_
_entity.id
_entity.type
_entity.pdbx_description
1 polymer ?
#
loop_
_entity_poly.entity_id
_entity_poly.type
_entity_poly.pdbx_seq_one_letter_code
_entity_poly.pdbx_strand_id
1 'polypeptide(L)'
;MAKRRKFTPKFKAAVVLEALSGETSQAELCRCHNLSETQVSTWKRQLLENAETFFESETDKSSSESAERIAQLEQLVGRLTLALEIQKKALTLLD
;
A
#
# COMPACT_ATOMS: atom_id res chain seq x y z
N MET A 1 20.58 10.16 -17.90
CA MET A 1 20.06 9.05 -17.08
C MET A 1 18.71 8.63 -17.64
N ALA A 2 18.56 7.38 -18.09
CA ALA A 2 17.32 6.93 -18.74
C ALA A 2 16.15 6.89 -17.74
N LYS A 3 15.06 7.59 -18.07
CA LYS A 3 13.83 7.66 -17.25
C LYS A 3 13.22 6.26 -17.18
N ARG A 4 13.35 5.60 -16.02
CA ARG A 4 12.78 4.25 -15.78
C ARG A 4 11.26 4.32 -15.99
N ARG A 5 10.76 3.52 -16.93
CA ARG A 5 9.32 3.41 -17.22
C ARG A 5 8.63 2.89 -15.95
N LYS A 6 7.70 3.67 -15.39
CA LYS A 6 6.93 3.28 -14.21
C LYS A 6 5.69 2.51 -14.68
N PHE A 7 5.49 1.33 -14.10
CA PHE A 7 4.31 0.50 -14.34
C PHE A 7 3.42 0.51 -13.10
N THR A 8 2.11 0.59 -13.30
CA THR A 8 1.14 0.52 -12.20
C THR A 8 1.09 -0.89 -11.62
N PRO A 9 0.77 -1.05 -10.31
CA PRO A 9 0.63 -2.37 -9.69
C PRO A 9 -0.36 -3.27 -10.42
N LYS A 10 -1.52 -2.71 -10.82
CA LYS A 10 -2.55 -3.40 -11.59
C LYS A 10 -2.01 -3.97 -12.91
N PHE A 11 -1.20 -3.18 -13.62
CA PHE A 11 -0.61 -3.63 -14.89
C PHE A 11 0.38 -4.78 -14.68
N LYS A 12 1.25 -4.68 -13.66
CA LYS A 12 2.20 -5.76 -13.33
C LYS A 12 1.48 -7.06 -13.00
N ALA A 13 0.41 -6.98 -12.20
CA ALA A 13 -0.40 -8.15 -11.82
C ALA A 13 -1.05 -8.80 -13.04
N ALA A 14 -1.67 -8.03 -13.94
CA ALA A 14 -2.30 -8.56 -15.15
C ALA A 14 -1.28 -9.29 -16.05
N VAL A 15 -0.12 -8.67 -16.31
CA VAL A 15 0.97 -9.25 -17.11
C VAL A 15 1.48 -10.56 -16.50
N VAL A 16 1.66 -10.60 -15.18
CA VAL A 16 2.14 -11.81 -14.50
C VAL A 16 1.09 -12.91 -14.50
N LEU A 17 -0.19 -12.58 -14.27
CA LEU A 17 -1.29 -13.54 -14.31
C LEU A 17 -1.45 -14.15 -15.70
N GLU A 18 -1.41 -13.34 -16.75
CA GLU A 18 -1.45 -13.83 -18.13
C GLU A 18 -0.23 -14.72 -18.42
N ALA A 19 0.97 -14.32 -17.97
CA ALA A 19 2.18 -15.12 -18.10
C ALA A 19 2.21 -16.40 -17.22
N LEU A 20 1.30 -16.55 -16.25
CA LEU A 20 1.09 -17.75 -15.44
C LEU A 20 -0.04 -18.62 -15.98
N SER A 21 -1.06 -18.02 -16.60
CA SER A 21 -2.18 -18.72 -17.23
C SER A 21 -1.74 -19.62 -18.40
N GLY A 22 -0.62 -19.28 -19.04
CA GLY A 22 -0.06 -20.04 -20.16
C GLY A 22 -0.81 -19.85 -21.48
N GLU A 23 -1.82 -18.97 -21.53
CA GLU A 23 -2.57 -18.65 -22.75
C GLU A 23 -1.71 -17.93 -23.80
N THR A 24 -0.72 -17.16 -23.34
CA THR A 24 0.20 -16.38 -24.18
C THR A 24 1.64 -16.76 -23.84
N SER A 25 2.49 -16.98 -24.85
CA SER A 25 3.91 -17.27 -24.61
C SER A 25 4.59 -16.06 -23.97
N GLN A 26 5.53 -16.30 -23.04
CA GLN A 26 6.28 -15.23 -22.38
C GLN A 26 6.99 -14.32 -23.40
N ALA A 27 7.41 -14.87 -24.54
CA ALA A 27 8.03 -14.10 -25.62
C ALA A 27 7.04 -13.18 -26.35
N GLU A 28 5.80 -13.64 -26.56
CA GLU A 28 4.73 -12.85 -27.17
C GLU A 28 4.27 -11.73 -26.24
N LEU A 29 4.13 -12.05 -24.96
CA LEU A 29 3.73 -11.09 -23.92
C LEU A 29 4.78 -9.98 -23.74
N CYS A 30 6.07 -10.32 -23.82
CA CYS A 30 7.16 -9.34 -23.87
C CYS A 30 7.07 -8.44 -25.10
N ARG A 31 6.67 -8.97 -26.27
CA ARG A 31 6.49 -8.19 -27.50
C ARG A 31 5.27 -7.27 -27.43
N CYS A 32 4.11 -7.79 -27.03
CA CYS A 32 2.85 -7.05 -26.94
C CYS A 32 2.94 -5.87 -25.95
N HIS A 33 3.57 -6.08 -24.80
CA HIS A 33 3.71 -5.05 -23.77
C HIS A 33 5.04 -4.29 -23.81
N ASN A 34 5.89 -4.62 -24.78
CA ASN A 34 7.22 -4.02 -24.97
C ASN A 34 8.08 -4.11 -23.68
N LEU A 35 8.01 -5.27 -23.03
CA LEU A 35 8.67 -5.61 -21.77
C LEU A 35 9.93 -6.45 -22.03
N SER A 36 10.89 -6.35 -21.11
CA SER A 36 12.04 -7.26 -21.09
C SER A 36 11.66 -8.55 -20.36
N GLU A 37 12.15 -9.69 -20.84
CA GLU A 37 11.92 -11.00 -20.21
C GLU A 37 12.38 -11.03 -18.75
N THR A 38 13.49 -10.33 -18.44
CA THR A 38 13.98 -10.13 -17.07
C THR A 38 12.99 -9.37 -16.17
N GLN A 39 12.20 -8.43 -16.71
CA GLN A 39 11.19 -7.70 -15.94
C GLN A 39 10.02 -8.61 -15.58
N VAL A 40 9.55 -9.41 -16.54
CA VAL A 40 8.45 -10.36 -16.32
C VAL A 40 8.86 -11.41 -15.30
N SER A 41 10.07 -11.98 -15.42
CA SER A 41 10.60 -12.94 -14.43
C SER A 41 10.75 -12.31 -13.03
N THR A 42 11.17 -11.05 -12.95
CA THR A 42 11.24 -10.32 -11.67
C THR A 42 9.85 -10.17 -11.04
N TRP A 43 8.85 -9.78 -11.83
CA TRP A 43 7.48 -9.60 -11.33
C TRP A 43 6.82 -10.93 -10.97
N LYS A 44 7.08 -12.01 -11.72
CA LYS A 44 6.66 -13.38 -11.37
C LYS A 44 7.18 -13.76 -9.99
N ARG A 45 8.48 -13.57 -9.74
CA ARG A 45 9.09 -13.86 -8.43
C ARG A 45 8.48 -13.00 -7.33
N GLN A 46 8.32 -11.69 -7.56
CA GLN A 46 7.66 -10.81 -6.59
C GLN A 46 6.24 -11.25 -6.29
N LEU A 47 5.46 -11.65 -7.29
CA LEU A 47 4.11 -12.14 -7.06
C LEU A 47 4.14 -13.41 -6.20
N LEU A 48 5.01 -14.37 -6.48
CA LEU A 48 5.11 -15.62 -5.72
C LEU A 48 5.57 -15.39 -4.27
N GLU A 49 6.59 -14.54 -4.05
CA GLU A 49 7.09 -14.18 -2.72
C GLU A 49 6.04 -13.44 -1.89
N ASN A 50 5.25 -12.57 -2.52
CA ASN A 50 4.19 -11.84 -1.83
C ASN A 50 2.84 -12.59 -1.84
N ALA A 51 2.69 -13.68 -2.62
CA ALA A 51 1.44 -14.44 -2.68
C ALA A 51 1.09 -14.99 -1.30
N GLU A 52 2.08 -15.50 -0.57
CA GLU A 52 1.92 -15.96 0.81
C GLU A 52 1.38 -14.83 1.70
N THR A 53 1.91 -13.60 1.55
CA THR A 53 1.42 -12.44 2.32
C THR A 53 0.02 -11.97 1.96
N PHE A 54 -0.48 -12.26 0.75
CA PHE A 54 -1.87 -11.99 0.37
C PHE A 54 -2.86 -12.98 1.00
N PHE A 55 -2.40 -14.21 1.30
CA PHE A 55 -3.19 -15.23 1.98
C PHE A 55 -2.98 -15.22 3.51
N GLU A 56 -1.86 -14.67 4.00
CA GLU A 56 -1.76 -14.22 5.38
C GLU A 56 -2.82 -13.14 5.59
N SER A 57 -3.80 -13.45 6.43
CA SER A 57 -4.89 -12.53 6.74
C SER A 57 -4.36 -11.17 7.19
N GLU A 58 -4.61 -10.12 6.39
CA GLU A 58 -4.30 -8.71 6.69
C GLU A 58 -4.87 -8.23 8.04
N THR A 59 -5.79 -9.00 8.62
CA THR A 59 -6.50 -8.72 9.86
C THR A 59 -5.59 -8.57 11.08
N ASP A 60 -4.42 -9.22 11.12
CA ASP A 60 -3.63 -9.27 12.36
C ASP A 60 -2.49 -8.24 12.47
N LYS A 61 -1.81 -7.89 11.36
CA LYS A 61 -0.64 -7.00 11.43
C LYS A 61 -0.95 -5.53 11.16
N SER A 62 -1.75 -5.23 10.13
CA SER A 62 -2.05 -3.83 9.78
C SER A 62 -3.09 -3.20 10.71
N SER A 63 -4.04 -4.01 11.20
CA SER A 63 -5.11 -3.58 12.10
C SER A 63 -4.54 -3.16 13.46
N SER A 64 -3.58 -3.90 14.00
CA SER A 64 -2.97 -3.63 15.31
C SER A 64 -2.22 -2.30 15.33
N GLU A 65 -1.25 -2.10 14.43
CA GLU A 65 -0.44 -0.86 14.40
C GLU A 65 -1.29 0.37 14.03
N SER A 66 -2.25 0.18 13.11
CA SER A 66 -3.20 1.25 12.77
C SER A 66 -4.13 1.58 13.94
N ALA A 67 -4.63 0.58 14.67
CA ALA A 67 -5.48 0.79 15.84
C ALA A 67 -4.74 1.48 16.99
N GLU A 68 -3.49 1.10 17.26
CA GLU A 68 -2.63 1.78 18.23
C GLU A 68 -2.41 3.25 17.85
N ARG A 69 -2.15 3.50 16.56
CA ARG A 69 -1.96 4.87 16.07
C ARG A 69 -3.23 5.70 16.18
N ILE A 70 -4.39 5.11 15.87
CA ILE A 70 -5.70 5.75 16.01
C ILE A 70 -5.95 6.09 17.48
N ALA A 71 -5.75 5.15 18.41
CA ALA A 71 -5.94 5.38 19.84
C ALA A 71 -5.05 6.52 20.38
N GLN A 72 -3.79 6.59 19.94
CA GLN A 72 -2.89 7.68 20.31
C GLN A 72 -3.40 9.04 19.80
N LEU A 73 -3.88 9.09 18.56
CA LEU A 73 -4.41 10.32 17.96
C LEU A 73 -5.69 10.76 18.66
N GLU A 74 -6.59 9.84 18.99
CA GLU A 74 -7.83 10.13 19.74
C GLU A 74 -7.52 10.71 21.13
N GLN A 75 -6.53 10.15 21.85
CA GLN A 75 -6.10 10.71 23.14
C GLN A 75 -5.54 12.13 23.00
N LEU A 76 -4.75 12.39 21.96
CA LEU A 76 -4.16 13.71 21.71
C LEU A 76 -5.25 14.74 21.39
N VAL A 77 -6.22 14.37 20.56
CA VAL A 77 -7.40 15.20 20.27
C VAL A 77 -8.19 15.51 21.54
N GLY A 78 -8.43 14.51 22.40
CA GLY A 78 -9.11 14.73 23.69
C GLY A 78 -8.36 15.72 24.59
N ARG A 79 -7.04 15.58 24.73
CA ARG A 79 -6.20 16.51 25.52
C ARG A 79 -6.23 17.93 24.97
N LEU A 80 -6.12 18.09 23.65
CA LEU A 80 -6.18 19.41 23.01
C LEU A 80 -7.55 20.05 23.16
N THR A 81 -8.62 19.26 23.06
CA THR A 81 -9.99 19.75 23.24
C THR A 81 -10.19 20.30 24.65
N LEU A 82 -9.77 19.55 25.67
CA LEU A 82 -9.83 20.02 27.05
C LEU A 82 -8.97 21.27 27.29
N ALA A 83 -7.76 21.32 26.73
CA ALA A 83 -6.89 22.49 26.84
C ALA A 83 -7.54 23.74 26.22
N LEU A 84 -8.19 23.59 25.06
CA LEU A 84 -8.93 24.67 24.40
C LEU A 84 -10.16 25.09 25.20
N GLU A 85 -10.90 24.16 25.80
CA GLU A 85 -12.03 24.50 26.67
C GLU A 85 -11.61 25.28 27.92
N ILE A 86 -10.52 24.84 28.57
CA ILE A 86 -9.94 25.55 29.72
C ILE A 86 -9.49 26.94 29.30
N GLN A 87 -8.78 27.06 28.17
CA GLN A 87 -8.33 28.34 27.66
C GLN A 87 -9.49 29.29 27.37
N LYS A 88 -10.56 28.79 26.74
CA LYS A 88 -11.78 29.57 26.49
C LYS A 88 -12.44 30.03 27.80
N LYS A 89 -12.58 29.13 28.78
CA LYS A 89 -13.15 29.47 30.10
C LYS A 89 -12.30 30.51 30.84
N ALA A 90 -10.98 30.38 30.78
CA ALA A 90 -10.07 31.34 31.39
C ALA A 90 -10.21 32.73 30.77
N LEU A 91 -10.37 32.82 29.45
CA LEU A 91 -10.60 34.08 28.75
C LEU A 91 -11.92 34.72 29.17
N THR A 92 -13.01 33.95 29.24
CA THR A 92 -14.34 34.46 29.67
C THR A 92 -14.40 34.87 31.14
N LEU A 93 -13.45 34.45 31.97
CA LEU A 93 -13.35 34.86 33.38
C LEU A 93 -12.48 36.12 33.57
N LEU A 94 -11.72 36.49 32.54
CA LEU A 94 -10.84 37.66 32.55
C LEU A 94 -11.49 38.90 31.91
N ASP A 95 -12.54 38.70 31.12
CA ASP A 95 -13.45 39.74 30.60
C ASP A 95 -14.56 40.07 31.62
#